data_AF-A0A964YSJ8-F1
#
_entry.id   AF-A0A964YSJ8-F1
#
_cell.length_a   1.000
_cell.length_b   1.000
_cell.length_c   1.000
_cell.angle_alpha   90.00
_cell.angle_beta   90.00
_cell.angle_gamma   90.00
#
_symmetry.space_group_name_H-M   'P 1'
#
loop_
_entity.id
_entity.type
_entity.pdbx_description
1 polymer ?
#
loop_
_entity_poly.entity_id
_entity_poly.type
_entity_poly.pdbx_seq_one_letter_code
_entity_poly.pdbx_strand_id
1 'polypeptide(L)'
;MRSILCFFLFAVQLVVGQSPWIKSYERPKCFIENLGQFDAYQNEQTGPIKFAADFGKAKVFFGEKGIKYYFMDAEKSSNKDRSELPTIQSLQDSRH
;
A
#
# COMPACT_ATOMS: atom_id res chain seq x y z
N MET A 1 -34.87 -22.27 40.90
CA MET A 1 -33.85 -21.22 41.10
C MET A 1 -32.57 -21.41 40.25
N ARG A 2 -32.13 -22.65 39.95
CA ARG A 2 -30.96 -22.91 39.07
C ARG A 2 -31.12 -22.43 37.62
N SER A 3 -32.32 -22.54 37.03
CA SER A 3 -32.56 -22.14 35.63
C SER A 3 -32.45 -20.62 35.39
N ILE A 4 -32.84 -19.80 36.36
CA ILE A 4 -32.74 -18.33 36.29
C ILE A 4 -31.28 -17.88 36.29
N LEU A 5 -30.42 -18.57 37.05
CA LEU A 5 -28.99 -18.31 37.08
C LEU A 5 -28.33 -18.59 35.71
N CYS A 6 -28.76 -19.65 35.02
CA CYS A 6 -28.27 -19.99 33.68
C CYS A 6 -28.69 -18.95 32.62
N PHE A 7 -29.92 -18.45 32.67
CA PHE A 7 -30.38 -17.38 31.78
C PHE A 7 -29.62 -16.06 32.03
N PHE A 8 -29.32 -15.75 33.29
CA PHE A 8 -28.53 -14.57 33.64
C PHE A 8 -27.08 -14.69 33.15
N LEU A 9 -26.46 -15.86 33.28
CA LEU A 9 -25.11 -16.12 32.75
C LEU A 9 -25.05 -16.04 31.21
N PHE A 10 -26.09 -16.49 30.51
CA PHE A 10 -26.14 -16.41 29.04
C PHE A 10 -26.30 -14.97 28.54
N ALA A 11 -27.11 -14.15 29.21
CA ALA A 11 -27.32 -12.74 28.85
C ALA A 11 -26.04 -11.90 29.00
N VAL A 12 -25.19 -12.21 30.00
CA VAL A 12 -23.91 -11.51 30.22
C VAL A 12 -22.93 -11.76 29.06
N GLN A 13 -22.94 -12.94 28.42
CA GLN A 13 -22.04 -13.23 27.30
C GLN A 13 -22.38 -12.46 26.02
N LEU A 14 -23.65 -12.13 25.79
CA LEU A 14 -24.08 -11.35 24.61
C LEU A 14 -23.64 -9.89 24.68
N VAL A 15 -23.48 -9.33 25.88
CA VAL A 15 -23.09 -7.92 26.08
C VAL A 15 -21.56 -7.75 26.08
N VAL A 16 -20.81 -8.72 26.63
CA VAL A 16 -19.34 -8.59 26.80
C VAL A 16 -18.56 -9.01 25.54
N GLY A 17 -19.17 -9.75 24.60
CA GLY A 17 -18.52 -10.22 23.37
C GLY A 17 -18.56 -9.27 22.17
N GLN A 18 -19.23 -8.11 22.27
CA GLN A 18 -19.36 -7.13 21.19
C GLN A 18 -18.10 -6.25 21.11
N SER A 19 -16.94 -6.85 20.82
CA SER A 19 -15.79 -6.04 20.40
C SER A 19 -16.14 -5.47 19.03
N PRO A 20 -16.26 -4.14 18.87
CA PRO A 20 -16.56 -3.58 17.55
C PRO A 20 -15.40 -3.95 16.63
N TRP A 21 -15.70 -4.44 15.42
CA TRP A 21 -14.72 -4.75 14.38
C TRP A 21 -14.09 -3.45 13.85
N ILE A 22 -13.33 -2.78 14.70
CA ILE A 22 -12.62 -1.54 14.43
C ILE A 22 -11.16 -1.91 14.26
N LYS A 23 -10.72 -1.93 13.00
CA LYS A 23 -9.29 -1.99 12.67
C LYS A 23 -8.82 -0.56 12.48
N SER A 24 -7.91 -0.11 13.36
CA SER A 24 -7.20 1.15 13.15
C SER A 24 -6.44 1.10 11.83
N TYR A 25 -6.45 2.21 11.09
CA TYR A 25 -5.64 2.34 9.89
C TYR A 25 -4.15 2.18 10.26
N GLU A 26 -3.51 1.15 9.71
CA GLU A 26 -2.07 0.94 9.80
C GLU A 26 -1.46 1.26 8.43
N ARG A 27 -0.35 2.00 8.42
CA ARG A 27 0.36 2.30 7.17
C ARG A 27 0.82 0.96 6.55
N PRO A 28 0.56 0.71 5.25
CA PRO A 28 0.96 -0.55 4.64
C PRO A 28 2.48 -0.74 4.74
N LYS A 29 2.89 -1.91 5.24
CA LYS A 29 4.28 -2.36 5.25
C LYS A 29 4.65 -2.74 3.82
N CYS A 30 5.06 -1.73 3.06
CA CYS A 30 5.41 -1.86 1.65
C CYS A 30 6.90 -2.15 1.42
N PHE A 31 7.73 -2.10 2.47
CA PHE A 31 9.17 -2.26 2.35
C PHE A 31 9.58 -3.74 2.51
N ILE A 32 10.32 -4.25 1.55
CA ILE A 32 10.65 -5.67 1.39
C ILE A 32 12.17 -5.79 1.20
N GLU A 33 12.82 -6.63 1.99
CA GLU A 33 14.23 -6.99 1.80
C GLU A 33 14.38 -7.99 0.64
N ASN A 34 15.40 -7.79 -0.19
CA ASN A 34 15.71 -8.70 -1.29
C ASN A 34 16.44 -9.94 -0.77
N LEU A 35 15.75 -11.07 -0.78
CA LEU A 35 16.28 -12.41 -0.56
C LEU A 35 16.41 -13.19 -1.90
N GLY A 36 16.46 -12.47 -3.02
CA GLY A 36 16.55 -13.01 -4.39
C GLY A 36 15.27 -12.84 -5.21
N GLN A 37 14.17 -12.37 -4.62
CA GLN A 37 12.89 -12.17 -5.33
C GLN A 37 12.97 -11.10 -6.42
N PHE A 38 13.95 -10.18 -6.33
CA PHE A 38 14.08 -9.04 -7.24
C PHE A 38 15.31 -9.11 -8.16
N ASP A 39 16.02 -10.23 -8.20
CA ASP A 39 17.26 -10.35 -8.97
C ASP A 39 17.04 -10.19 -10.48
N ALA A 40 15.88 -10.60 -10.98
CA ALA A 40 15.48 -10.39 -12.38
C ALA A 40 15.34 -8.90 -12.77
N TYR A 41 15.19 -7.99 -11.80
CA TYR A 41 15.06 -6.56 -12.07
C TYR A 41 16.38 -5.81 -12.01
N GLN A 42 17.46 -6.48 -11.59
CA GLN A 42 18.81 -5.93 -11.51
C GLN A 42 19.34 -5.58 -12.90
N ASN A 43 20.06 -4.47 -13.00
CA ASN A 43 20.74 -4.04 -14.22
C ASN A 43 21.99 -3.22 -13.86
N GLU A 44 22.80 -2.86 -14.84
CA GLU A 44 24.04 -2.11 -14.61
C GLU A 44 23.83 -0.76 -13.88
N GLN A 45 22.68 -0.12 -14.11
CA GLN A 45 22.34 1.19 -13.54
C GLN A 45 21.91 1.11 -12.07
N THR A 46 21.19 0.05 -11.70
CA THR A 46 20.65 -0.16 -10.35
C THR A 46 21.66 -0.91 -9.48
N GLY A 47 22.45 -1.80 -10.08
CA GLY A 47 23.29 -2.76 -9.38
C GLY A 47 22.46 -3.83 -8.65
N PRO A 48 23.09 -4.58 -7.73
CA PRO A 48 22.40 -5.54 -6.87
C PRO A 48 21.30 -4.85 -6.07
N ILE A 49 20.07 -5.37 -6.13
CA ILE A 49 18.93 -4.82 -5.40
C ILE A 49 19.00 -5.32 -3.95
N LYS A 50 18.86 -4.42 -2.97
CA LYS A 50 18.82 -4.77 -1.54
C LYS A 50 17.41 -4.71 -0.97
N PHE A 51 16.61 -3.76 -1.45
CA PHE A 51 15.26 -3.54 -0.96
C PHE A 51 14.32 -3.16 -2.10
N ALA A 52 13.03 -3.37 -1.86
CA ALA A 52 11.96 -2.87 -2.70
C ALA A 52 10.87 -2.22 -1.85
N ALA A 53 10.24 -1.17 -2.37
CA ALA A 53 8.96 -0.68 -1.88
C ALA A 53 7.87 -1.10 -2.88
N ASP A 54 6.95 -1.96 -2.45
CA ASP A 54 5.82 -2.43 -3.27
C ASP A 54 4.51 -1.72 -2.87
N PHE A 55 3.98 -0.92 -3.79
CA PHE A 55 2.73 -0.20 -3.65
C PHE A 55 1.57 -0.88 -4.41
N GLY A 56 1.76 -2.12 -4.87
CA GLY A 56 0.79 -2.87 -5.69
C GLY A 56 0.82 -2.46 -7.16
N LYS A 57 0.60 -1.18 -7.46
CA LYS A 57 0.60 -0.61 -8.83
C LYS A 57 1.96 -0.17 -9.33
N ALA A 58 2.84 0.15 -8.39
CA ALA A 58 4.20 0.58 -8.65
C ALA A 58 5.15 -0.09 -7.66
N LYS A 59 6.36 -0.38 -8.13
CA LYS A 59 7.47 -0.90 -7.34
C LYS A 59 8.66 0.03 -7.48
N VAL A 60 9.31 0.31 -6.36
CA VAL A 60 10.57 1.07 -6.32
C VAL A 60 11.65 0.13 -5.85
N PHE A 61 12.67 -0.09 -6.67
CA PHE A 61 13.81 -0.94 -6.35
C PHE A 61 14.99 -0.09 -5.90
N PHE A 62 15.56 -0.44 -4.75
CA PHE A 62 16.73 0.20 -4.17
C PHE A 62 17.93 -0.74 -4.34
N GLY A 63 18.77 -0.45 -5.33
CA GLY A 63 20.03 -1.15 -5.53
C GLY A 63 21.22 -0.33 -5.07
N GLU A 64 22.38 -0.99 -5.01
CA GLU A 64 23.63 -0.37 -4.52
C GLU A 64 24.08 0.83 -5.36
N LYS A 65 23.77 0.83 -6.67
CA LYS A 65 24.20 1.90 -7.59
C LYS A 65 23.12 2.94 -7.85
N GLY A 66 21.84 2.60 -7.64
CA GLY A 66 20.76 3.51 -7.99
C GLY A 66 19.37 3.00 -7.64
N ILE A 67 18.37 3.80 -7.99
CA ILE A 67 16.96 3.54 -7.75
C ILE A 67 16.25 3.36 -9.09
N LYS A 68 15.40 2.32 -9.18
CA LYS A 68 14.60 2.03 -10.38
C LYS A 68 13.12 2.00 -10.05
N TYR A 69 12.32 2.63 -10.89
CA TYR A 69 10.87 2.65 -10.79
C TYR A 69 10.27 1.67 -11.79
N TYR A 70 9.27 0.91 -11.36
CA TYR A 70 8.54 -0.03 -12.18
C TYR A 70 7.04 0.18 -12.00
N PHE A 71 6.33 0.50 -13.09
CA PHE A 71 4.90 0.80 -13.08
C PHE A 71 4.18 -0.30 -13.85
N MET A 72 3.27 -1.02 -13.17
CA MET A 72 2.54 -2.15 -13.76
C MET A 72 1.35 -1.67 -14.60
N ASP A 73 0.67 -0.61 -14.17
CA ASP A 73 -0.52 -0.05 -14.84
C ASP A 73 -0.17 1.03 -15.88
N ALA A 74 1.10 1.17 -16.26
CA ALA A 74 1.50 2.16 -17.25
C ALA A 74 1.22 1.65 -18.67
N GLU A 75 -0.06 1.53 -19.03
CA GLU A 75 -0.40 1.59 -20.44
C GLU A 75 0.01 2.97 -20.95
N LYS A 76 0.91 2.99 -21.93
CA LYS A 76 1.26 4.21 -22.66
C LYS A 76 0.00 4.65 -23.38
N SER A 77 -0.75 5.60 -22.81
CA SER A 77 -1.90 6.17 -23.48
C SER A 77 -1.47 6.59 -24.87
N SER A 78 -2.20 6.11 -25.88
CA SER A 78 -1.95 6.55 -27.24
C SER A 78 -2.10 8.07 -27.25
N ASN A 79 -1.30 8.78 -28.05
CA ASN A 79 -1.24 10.25 -28.04
C ASN A 79 -2.59 10.95 -28.29
N LYS A 80 -3.65 10.19 -28.63
CA LYS A 80 -5.04 10.65 -28.78
C LYS A 80 -5.72 11.03 -27.46
N ASP A 81 -5.33 10.47 -26.33
CA ASP A 81 -6.02 10.73 -25.04
C ASP A 81 -5.35 11.86 -24.22
N ARG A 82 -4.26 12.44 -24.75
CA ARG A 82 -3.49 13.50 -24.07
C ARG A 82 -4.21 14.86 -24.07
N SER A 83 -5.22 15.05 -24.91
CA SER A 83 -5.97 16.31 -25.00
C SER A 83 -6.89 16.59 -23.81
N GLU A 84 -7.15 15.60 -22.96
CA GLU A 84 -8.11 15.73 -21.84
C GLU A 84 -7.45 15.65 -20.46
N LEU A 85 -6.13 15.65 -20.37
CA LEU A 85 -5.46 15.69 -19.07
C LEU A 85 -5.67 17.08 -18.43
N PRO A 86 -6.29 17.17 -17.25
CA PRO A 86 -6.40 18.45 -16.55
C PRO A 86 -4.97 18.90 -16.21
N THR A 87 -4.55 20.00 -16.81
CA THR A 87 -3.32 20.70 -16.46
C THR A 87 -3.33 20.96 -14.96
N ILE A 88 -2.49 20.26 -14.20
CA ILE A 88 -2.31 20.55 -12.78
C ILE A 88 -1.68 21.94 -12.69
N GLN A 89 -2.49 22.92 -12.33
CA GLN A 89 -2.16 24.33 -12.27
C GLN A 89 -1.52 24.66 -10.91
N SER A 90 -0.47 23.92 -10.52
CA SER A 90 0.02 23.96 -9.12
C SER A 90 1.11 24.99 -8.83
N LEU A 91 1.31 26.05 -9.62
CA LEU A 91 2.40 27.02 -9.36
C LEU A 91 2.07 28.50 -9.63
N GLN A 92 0.80 28.93 -9.51
CA GLN A 92 0.47 30.36 -9.59
C GLN A 92 -0.04 30.99 -8.29
N ASP A 93 -0.36 30.22 -7.25
CA ASP A 93 -1.05 30.74 -6.06
C ASP A 93 -0.12 31.13 -4.89
N SER A 94 1.13 31.51 -5.15
CA SER A 94 2.10 31.90 -4.11
C SER A 94 2.66 33.31 -4.25
N ARG A 95 1.94 34.22 -4.93
CA ARG A 95 2.30 35.65 -4.98
C ARG A 95 1.06 36.50 -4.73
N HIS A 96 0.73 36.70 -3.46
CA HIS A 96 0.03 37.88 -2.96
C HIS A 96 0.58 38.26 -1.60
#